data_AF-A0A6L8KCG3-F1
#
_entry.id   AF-A0A6L8KCG3-F1
#
_cell.length_a   1.000
_cell.length_b   1.000
_cell.length_c   1.000
_cell.angle_alpha   90.00
_cell.angle_beta   90.00
_cell.angle_gamma   90.00
#
_symmetry.space_group_name_H-M   'P 1'
#
loop_
_entity.id
_entity.type
_entity.pdbx_description
1 polymer ?
#
loop_
_entity_poly.entity_id
_entity_poly.type
_entity_poly.pdbx_seq_one_letter_code
_entity_poly.pdbx_strand_id
1 'polypeptide(L)'
;MSSYTSYRPKTKSLISVGQLNWPDVKDLSAGEQFEQFSKILLGAIARIGEMKRKPKNFDYAAFHATVERMLARCSVDQIVA
;
A
#
# COMPACT_ATOMS: atom_id res chain seq x y z
N MET A 1 -11.78 6.36 9.08
CA MET A 1 -11.30 5.24 8.23
C MET A 1 -10.49 4.28 9.09
N SER A 2 -10.69 2.96 8.94
CA SER A 2 -10.10 1.93 9.81
C SER A 2 -8.88 1.29 9.16
N SER A 3 -7.71 1.90 9.28
CA SER A 3 -6.45 1.24 8.85
C SER A 3 -5.90 0.34 9.95
N TYR A 4 -5.37 -0.85 9.61
CA TYR A 4 -4.69 -1.69 10.59
C TYR A 4 -3.35 -2.21 10.09
N THR A 5 -2.41 -2.36 11.02
CA THR A 5 -1.16 -3.07 10.80
C THR A 5 -0.93 -4.04 11.96
N SER A 6 -0.59 -5.29 11.68
CA SER A 6 -0.38 -6.34 12.68
C SER A 6 0.85 -7.18 12.35
N TYR A 7 1.62 -7.53 13.37
CA TYR A 7 2.72 -8.49 13.27
C TYR A 7 2.40 -9.69 14.15
N ARG A 8 2.43 -10.91 13.59
CA ARG A 8 2.19 -12.18 14.27
C ARG A 8 3.53 -12.91 14.45
N PRO A 9 4.20 -12.81 15.63
CA PRO A 9 5.55 -13.33 15.81
C PRO A 9 5.68 -14.83 15.60
N LYS A 10 4.65 -15.60 15.97
CA LYS A 10 4.64 -17.07 15.83
C LYS A 10 4.72 -17.51 14.37
N THR A 11 4.05 -16.80 13.46
CA THR A 11 4.04 -17.10 12.02
C THR A 11 5.00 -16.21 11.24
N LYS A 12 5.71 -15.30 11.92
CA LYS A 12 6.54 -14.24 11.34
C LYS A 12 5.83 -13.43 10.24
N SER A 13 4.51 -13.32 10.32
CA SER A 13 3.71 -12.64 9.30
C SER A 13 3.50 -11.18 9.68
N LEU A 14 3.80 -10.27 8.75
CA LEU A 14 3.48 -8.86 8.84
C LEU A 14 2.32 -8.55 7.87
N ILE A 15 1.28 -7.91 8.36
CA ILE A 15 0.11 -7.53 7.57
C ILE A 15 -0.13 -6.05 7.80
N SER A 16 -0.07 -5.23 6.74
CA SER A 16 -0.56 -3.86 6.75
C SER A 16 -1.63 -3.69 5.69
N VAL A 17 -2.77 -3.11 6.07
CA VAL A 17 -3.93 -2.95 5.19
C VAL A 17 -4.21 -1.48 4.97
N GLY A 18 -4.13 -1.05 3.71
CA GLY A 18 -4.75 0.17 3.23
C GLY A 18 -6.22 -0.08 2.91
N GLN A 19 -7.11 0.85 3.26
CA GLN A 19 -8.54 0.74 2.96
C GLN A 19 -8.95 1.87 2.02
N LEU A 20 -9.65 1.47 0.96
CA LEU A 20 -10.36 2.34 0.03
C LEU A 20 -11.85 2.30 0.38
N ASN A 21 -12.45 3.47 0.51
CA ASN A 21 -13.91 3.56 0.60
C ASN A 21 -14.46 3.56 -0.82
N TRP A 22 -15.32 2.59 -1.15
CA TRP A 22 -15.89 2.48 -2.50
C TRP A 22 -16.61 3.74 -2.98
N PRO A 23 -17.44 4.42 -2.17
CA PRO A 23 -18.12 5.65 -2.60
C PRO A 23 -17.15 6.77 -3.00
N ASP A 24 -15.95 6.80 -2.41
CA ASP A 24 -14.96 7.85 -2.66
C ASP A 24 -14.18 7.62 -3.97
N VAL A 25 -14.29 6.44 -4.59
CA VAL A 25 -13.52 6.07 -5.79
C VAL A 25 -14.34 5.59 -6.97
N LYS A 26 -15.60 5.17 -6.77
CA LYS A 26 -16.42 4.55 -7.83
C LYS A 26 -16.65 5.43 -9.06
N ASP A 27 -16.69 6.75 -8.86
CA ASP A 27 -16.99 7.73 -9.92
C ASP A 27 -15.71 8.38 -10.50
N LEU A 28 -14.54 8.01 -9.98
CA LEU A 28 -13.25 8.49 -10.48
C LEU A 28 -12.89 7.80 -11.80
N SER A 29 -12.13 8.49 -12.64
CA SER A 29 -11.50 7.86 -13.81
C SER A 29 -10.53 6.75 -13.37
N ALA A 30 -10.21 5.82 -14.27
CA ALA A 30 -9.24 4.76 -13.97
C ALA A 30 -7.89 5.32 -13.48
N GLY A 31 -7.47 6.47 -14.03
CA GLY A 31 -6.25 7.16 -13.62
C GLY A 31 -6.30 7.59 -12.16
N GLU A 32 -7.35 8.30 -11.80
CA GLU A 32 -7.58 8.76 -10.43
C GLU A 32 -7.78 7.61 -9.44
N GLN A 33 -8.47 6.52 -9.84
CA GLN A 33 -8.59 5.32 -9.00
C GLN A 33 -7.22 4.69 -8.73
N PHE A 34 -6.37 4.60 -9.76
CA PHE A 34 -5.02 4.07 -9.63
C PHE A 34 -4.13 4.96 -8.74
N GLU A 35 -4.26 6.28 -8.84
CA GLU A 35 -3.57 7.21 -7.95
C GLU A 35 -4.00 7.02 -6.47
N GLN A 36 -5.31 6.90 -6.21
CA GLN A 36 -5.81 6.65 -4.85
C GLN A 36 -5.32 5.32 -4.30
N PHE A 37 -5.35 4.26 -5.12
CA PHE A 37 -4.78 2.96 -4.78
C PHE A 37 -3.28 3.07 -4.43
N SER A 38 -2.51 3.73 -5.28
CA SER A 38 -1.06 3.92 -5.12
C SER A 38 -0.73 4.62 -3.80
N LYS A 39 -1.43 5.72 -3.51
CA LYS A 39 -1.28 6.48 -2.26
C LYS A 39 -1.57 5.62 -1.03
N ILE A 40 -2.65 4.84 -1.06
CA ILE A 40 -3.08 4.01 0.07
C ILE A 40 -2.14 2.83 0.29
N LEU A 41 -1.64 2.22 -0.79
CA LEU A 41 -0.66 1.15 -0.71
C LEU A 41 0.67 1.64 -0.13
N LEU A 42 1.21 2.74 -0.66
CA LEU A 42 2.45 3.35 -0.16
C LEU A 42 2.31 3.78 1.31
N GLY A 43 1.18 4.38 1.68
CA GLY A 43 0.87 4.71 3.07
C GLY A 43 0.82 3.48 3.99
N ALA A 44 0.27 2.36 3.52
CA ALA A 44 0.28 1.12 4.29
C ALA A 44 1.70 0.58 4.52
N ILE A 45 2.56 0.67 3.53
CA ILE A 45 3.97 0.30 3.66
C ILE A 45 4.69 1.23 4.65
N ALA A 46 4.50 2.54 4.53
CA ALA A 46 5.15 3.54 5.38
C ALA A 46 4.84 3.32 6.88
N ARG A 47 3.59 2.97 7.23
CA ARG A 47 3.19 2.67 8.62
C ARG A 47 3.95 1.53 9.27
N ILE A 48 4.56 0.62 8.49
CA ILE A 48 5.44 -0.42 9.04
C ILE A 48 6.63 0.22 9.77
N GLY A 49 7.11 1.38 9.28
CA GLY A 49 8.16 2.17 9.92
C GLY A 49 7.82 2.58 11.36
N GLU A 50 6.55 2.88 11.62
CA GLU A 50 6.06 3.39 12.91
C GLU A 50 5.75 2.27 13.93
N MET A 51 5.75 1.00 13.50
CA MET A 51 5.38 -0.11 14.39
C MET A 51 6.41 -0.35 15.50
N LYS A 52 5.91 -0.45 16.73
CA LYS A 52 6.69 -0.88 17.91
C LYS A 52 7.20 -2.33 17.79
N ARG A 53 6.43 -3.21 17.13
CA ARG A 53 6.76 -4.64 16.96
C ARG A 53 6.76 -4.98 15.47
N LYS A 54 7.94 -5.26 14.91
CA LYS A 54 8.15 -5.59 13.49
C LYS A 54 9.37 -6.50 13.30
N PRO A 55 9.52 -7.17 12.15
CA PRO A 55 10.74 -7.92 11.86
C PRO A 55 11.95 -6.98 11.83
N LYS A 56 13.04 -7.35 12.53
CA LYS A 56 14.24 -6.49 12.67
C LYS A 56 14.94 -6.19 11.33
N ASN A 57 14.89 -7.15 10.41
CA ASN A 57 15.63 -7.09 9.15
C ASN A 57 14.73 -6.71 7.96
N PHE A 58 13.48 -6.33 8.20
CA PHE A 58 12.61 -5.89 7.12
C PHE A 58 12.88 -4.42 6.81
N ASP A 59 13.49 -4.17 5.65
CA ASP A 59 13.75 -2.83 5.15
C ASP A 59 12.50 -2.27 4.46
N TYR A 60 11.62 -1.68 5.25
CA TYR A 60 10.39 -1.07 4.75
C TYR A 60 10.66 0.13 3.83
N ALA A 61 11.79 0.82 3.97
CA ALA A 61 12.14 1.98 3.15
C ALA A 61 12.55 1.54 1.74
N ALA A 62 13.42 0.52 1.64
CA ALA A 62 13.77 -0.08 0.35
C ALA A 62 12.56 -0.73 -0.32
N PHE A 63 11.68 -1.37 0.45
CA PHE A 63 10.43 -1.93 -0.07
C PHE A 63 9.50 -0.84 -0.60
N HIS A 64 9.28 0.24 0.16
CA HIS A 64 8.49 1.40 -0.26
C HIS A 64 9.00 1.99 -1.58
N ALA A 65 10.30 2.31 -1.66
CA ALA A 65 10.90 2.88 -2.87
C ALA A 65 10.82 1.94 -4.08
N THR A 66 10.85 0.63 -3.85
CA THR A 66 10.69 -0.35 -4.93
C THR A 66 9.26 -0.39 -5.44
N VAL A 67 8.26 -0.42 -4.55
CA VAL A 67 6.85 -0.39 -4.93
C VAL A 67 6.48 0.92 -5.61
N GLU A 68 6.96 2.06 -5.11
CA GLU A 68 6.75 3.37 -5.72
C GLU A 68 7.27 3.41 -7.18
N ARG A 69 8.48 2.92 -7.42
CA ARG A 69 9.03 2.80 -8.77
C ARG A 69 8.24 1.85 -9.66
N MET A 70 7.67 0.78 -9.11
CA MET A 70 6.82 -0.15 -9.88
C MET A 70 5.51 0.52 -10.26
N LEU A 71 4.85 1.20 -9.33
CA LEU A 71 3.60 1.93 -9.58
C LEU A 71 3.80 3.02 -10.64
N ALA A 72 4.92 3.75 -10.59
CA ALA A 72 5.24 4.77 -11.59
C ALA A 72 5.45 4.21 -13.02
N ARG A 73 5.68 2.90 -13.16
CA ARG A 73 5.84 2.23 -14.46
C ARG A 73 4.54 1.59 -14.95
N CYS A 74 3.52 1.52 -14.12
CA CYS A 74 2.19 1.06 -14.54
C CYS A 74 1.51 2.21 -15.30
N SER A 75 1.23 2.00 -16.58
CA SER A 75 0.35 2.89 -17.34
C SER A 75 -1.08 2.41 -17.15
N VAL A 76 -1.96 3.34 -16.79
CA VAL A 76 -3.40 3.07 -16.65
C VAL A 76 -4.04 2.81 -18.02
N ASP A 77 -3.43 3.31 -19.10
CA ASP A 77 -3.86 3.05 -20.47
C ASP A 77 -3.73 1.56 -20.86
N GLN A 78 -2.88 0.80 -20.16
CA GLN A 78 -2.73 -0.65 -20.35
C GLN A 78 -3.82 -1.48 -19.65
N ILE A 79 -4.65 -0.86 -18.81
CA ILE A 79 -5.67 -1.54 -18.00
C ILE A 79 -7.04 -1.53 -18.68
N VAL A 80 -7.25 -0.67 -19.69
CA VAL A 80 -8.55 -0.46 -20.37
C VAL A 80 -8.64 -1.20 -21.72
N ALA A 81 -8.00 -2.36 -21.85
CA ALA A 81 -8.10 -3.23 -23.04
C ALA A 81 -9.27 -4.22 -22.95
#